data_AF-A0A5Y3V919-F1
#
_entry.id   AF-A0A5Y3V919-F1
#
_cell.length_a   1.000
_cell.length_b   1.000
_cell.length_c   1.000
_cell.angle_alpha   90.00
_cell.angle_beta   90.00
_cell.angle_gamma   90.00
#
_symmetry.space_group_name_H-M   'P 1'
#
loop_
_entity.id
_entity.type
_entity.pdbx_description
1 polymer ?
#
loop_
_entity_poly.entity_id
_entity_poly.type
_entity_poly.pdbx_seq_one_letter_code
_entity_poly.pdbx_strand_id
1 'polypeptide(L)' 'MDYDYFTHAQDFFESWLTHINAKVIKQTLSQSEVQLSLGEKDLLNKYKVELNHESCWKINSVQPVS' A
#
# COMPACT_ATOMS: atom_id res chain seq x y z
N MET A 1 4.00 -18.65 -1.36
CA MET A 1 3.06 -17.67 -1.94
C MET A 1 3.71 -17.24 -3.22
N ASP A 2 3.06 -17.48 -4.35
CA ASP A 2 3.66 -17.26 -5.68
C ASP A 2 3.12 -15.95 -6.29
N TYR A 3 3.18 -14.88 -5.51
CA TYR A 3 2.75 -13.53 -5.90
C TYR A 3 3.65 -12.48 -5.24
N ASP A 4 3.67 -11.26 -5.78
CA ASP A 4 4.45 -10.17 -5.22
C ASP A 4 3.91 -9.73 -3.85
N TYR A 5 4.80 -9.59 -2.86
CA TYR A 5 4.40 -9.31 -1.47
C TYR A 5 3.76 -7.92 -1.30
N PHE A 6 4.16 -6.91 -2.08
CA PHE A 6 3.68 -5.53 -1.88
C PHE A 6 2.36 -5.28 -2.59
N THR A 7 2.15 -5.93 -3.72
CA THR A 7 0.95 -5.76 -4.55
C THR A 7 -0.02 -6.91 -4.44
N HIS A 8 0.38 -8.04 -3.85
CA HIS A 8 -0.41 -9.27 -3.75
C HIS A 8 -0.95 -9.75 -5.10
N ALA A 9 -0.21 -9.49 -6.18
CA ALA A 9 -0.57 -9.85 -7.55
C ALA A 9 0.53 -10.66 -8.25
N GLN A 10 0.13 -11.44 -9.25
CA GLN A 10 1.03 -12.23 -10.10
C GLN A 10 1.50 -11.44 -11.33
N ASP A 11 0.71 -10.44 -11.74
CA ASP A 11 0.98 -9.60 -12.90
C ASP A 11 0.69 -8.14 -12.54
N PHE A 12 1.26 -7.23 -13.32
CA PHE A 12 1.19 -5.80 -13.12
C PHE A 12 0.21 -5.16 -14.12
N PHE A 13 -0.62 -4.23 -13.64
CA PHE A 13 -1.54 -3.47 -14.48
C PHE A 13 -1.02 -2.05 -14.70
N GLU A 14 -0.91 -1.61 -15.95
CA GLU A 14 -0.41 -0.27 -16.30
C GLU A 14 -1.17 0.87 -15.59
N SER A 15 -2.46 0.68 -15.34
CA SER A 15 -3.31 1.63 -14.61
C SER A 15 -2.79 1.91 -13.19
N TRP A 16 -2.06 0.98 -12.57
CA TRP A 16 -1.50 1.17 -11.23
C TRP A 16 -0.39 2.23 -11.22
N LEU A 17 0.41 2.35 -12.28
CA LEU A 17 1.48 3.38 -12.34
C LEU A 17 0.93 4.80 -12.46
N THR A 18 -0.22 4.94 -13.09
CA THR A 18 -0.87 6.24 -13.35
C THR A 18 -1.88 6.62 -12.26
N HIS A 19 -2.33 5.66 -11.44
CA HIS A 19 -3.35 5.85 -10.40
C HIS A 19 -2.87 5.30 -9.06
N ILE A 20 -1.80 5.88 -8.50
CA ILE A 20 -1.34 5.62 -7.13
C ILE A 20 -1.92 6.70 -6.21
N ASN A 21 -2.71 6.28 -5.23
CA ASN A 21 -3.22 7.17 -4.19
C ASN A 21 -2.85 6.64 -2.80
N ALA A 22 -2.37 7.52 -1.93
CA ALA A 22 -2.06 7.19 -0.54
C ALA A 22 -2.74 8.18 0.40
N LYS A 23 -3.39 7.65 1.44
CA LYS A 23 -4.04 8.43 2.48
C LYS A 23 -3.59 7.96 3.85
N VAL A 24 -3.03 8.86 4.65
CA VAL A 24 -2.73 8.59 6.06
C VAL A 24 -4.05 8.42 6.82
N ILE A 25 -4.22 7.26 7.47
CA ILE A 25 -5.40 6.93 8.28
C ILE A 25 -5.15 7.26 9.75
N LYS A 26 -3.96 6.92 10.25
CA LYS A 26 -3.54 7.18 11.62
C LYS A 26 -2.04 7.40 11.65
N GLN A 27 -1.58 8.36 12.45
CA GLN A 27 -0.15 8.62 12.61
C GLN A 27 0.19 8.96 14.06
N THR A 28 1.30 8.41 14.52
CA THR A 28 1.99 8.78 15.77
C THR A 28 3.39 9.30 15.42
N LEU A 29 4.20 9.58 16.44
CA LEU A 29 5.57 10.05 16.24
C LEU A 29 6.50 8.99 15.62
N SER A 30 6.21 7.70 15.83
CA SER A 30 7.05 6.58 15.40
C SER A 30 6.33 5.58 14.49
N GLN A 31 5.02 5.73 14.25
CA GLN A 31 4.24 4.79 13.45
C GLN A 31 3.23 5.52 12.57
N SER A 32 2.93 4.98 11.39
CA SER A 32 1.88 5.47 10.51
C SER A 32 1.14 4.32 9.85
N GLU A 33 -0.18 4.44 9.78
CA GLU A 33 -1.05 3.57 9.03
C GLU A 33 -1.55 4.33 7.81
N VAL A 34 -1.24 3.82 6.62
CA VAL A 34 -1.56 4.42 5.34
C VAL A 34 -2.46 3.48 4.55
N GLN A 35 -3.58 4.00 4.05
CA GLN A 35 -4.35 3.32 3.02
C GLN A 35 -3.73 3.65 1.66
N LEU A 36 -3.18 2.64 1.00
CA LEU A 36 -2.71 2.70 -0.38
C LEU A 36 -3.83 2.21 -1.30
N SER A 37 -3.99 2.86 -2.45
CA SER A 37 -4.89 2.44 -3.51
C SER A 37 -4.14 2.46 -4.84
N LEU A 38 -4.16 1.34 -5.56
CA LEU A 38 -3.52 1.17 -6.86
C LEU A 38 -4.57 0.90 -7.93
N GLY A 39 -4.52 1.65 -9.02
CA GLY A 39 -5.48 1.53 -10.12
C GLY A 39 -6.75 2.34 -9.89
N GLU A 40 -7.75 2.06 -10.72
CA GLU A 40 -9.07 2.71 -10.67
C GLU A 40 -10.18 1.73 -11.06
N LYS A 41 -11.43 2.06 -10.71
CA LYS A 41 -12.63 1.29 -11.06
C LYS A 41 -12.48 -0.20 -10.71
N ASP A 42 -12.65 -1.09 -11.68
CA ASP A 42 -12.62 -2.55 -11.51
C ASP A 42 -11.20 -3.11 -11.27
N LEU A 43 -10.16 -2.30 -11.47
CA LEU A 43 -8.76 -2.65 -11.22
C LEU A 43 -8.21 -1.99 -9.95
N LEU A 44 -9.09 -1.39 -9.14
CA LEU A 44 -8.73 -0.73 -7.89
C LEU A 44 -8.42 -1.76 -6.80
N ASN A 45 -7.16 -1.82 -6.39
CA ASN A 45 -6.73 -2.60 -5.24
C ASN A 45 -6.38 -1.68 -4.07
N LYS A 46 -6.79 -2.08 -2.86
CA LYS A 46 -6.55 -1.32 -1.64
C LYS A 46 -5.71 -2.10 -0.67
N TYR A 47 -4.80 -1.40 -0.03
CA TYR A 47 -3.87 -1.98 0.93
C TYR A 47 -3.80 -1.11 2.18
N LYS A 48 -3.65 -1.75 3.32
CA LYS A 48 -3.17 -1.12 4.54
C LYS A 48 -1.66 -1.31 4.58
N VAL A 49 -0.94 -0.20 4.66
CA VAL A 49 0.51 -0.14 4.78
C VAL A 49 0.85 0.40 6.16
N GLU A 50 1.59 -0.36 6.94
CA GLU A 50 2.11 0.09 8.22
C GLU A 50 3.55 0.53 8.06
N LEU A 51 3.86 1.70 8.60
CA LEU A 51 5.17 2.32 8.56
C LEU A 51 5.70 2.53 9.98
N ASN A 52 7.00 2.35 10.16
CA ASN A 52 7.71 2.73 11.38
C ASN A 52 8.71 3.85 11.06
N HIS A 53 8.89 4.82 11.96
CA HIS A 53 9.83 5.93 11.80
C HIS A 53 11.01 5.80 12.77
N GLU A 54 12.20 5.75 12.19
CA GLU A 54 13.48 5.89 12.90
C GLU A 54 14.19 7.16 12.41
N SER A 55 15.10 7.04 11.45
CA SER A 55 15.69 8.16 10.70
C SER A 55 14.85 8.57 9.47
N CYS A 56 13.98 7.67 9.01
CA CYS A 56 12.99 7.87 7.96
C CYS A 56 11.85 6.86 8.12
N TRP A 57 10.77 7.04 7.37
CA TRP A 57 9.68 6.07 7.31
C TRP A 57 10.11 4.82 6.57
N LYS A 58 9.95 3.66 7.22
CA LYS A 58 10.21 2.33 6.66
C LYS A 58 8.92 1.54 6.63
N ILE A 59 8.69 0.79 5.56
CA ILE A 59 7.56 -0.13 5.46
C ILE A 59 7.79 -1.27 6.45
N ASN A 60 6.84 -1.43 7.37
CA ASN A 60 6.80 -2.52 8.33
C ASN A 60 5.95 -3.69 7.81
N SER A 61 4.79 -3.39 7.22
CA SER A 61 3.89 -4.40 6.66
C SER A 61 3.02 -3.82 5.54
N VAL A 62 2.58 -4.69 4.63
CA VAL A 62 1.56 -4.39 3.61
C VAL A 62 0.53 -5.51 3.61
N GLN A 63 -0.74 -5.15 3.69
CA GLN A 63 -1.85 -6.10 3.76
C GLN A 63 -2.98 -5.64 2.83
N PRO A 64 -3.55 -6.52 1.99
CA PRO A 64 -4.72 -6.19 1.19
C PRO A 64 -5.92 -5.91 2.10
N VAL A 65 -6.74 -4.92 1.74
CA VAL A 65 -8.00 -4.62 2.41
C VAL A 65 -9.11 -5.33 1.66
N SER A 66 -9.72 -6.33 2.30
CA SER A 66 -10.87 -7.09 1.80
C SER A 66 -12.14 -6.24 1.72
#